data_AF-A0AAD7X5C3-F1
#
_entry.id   AF-A0AAD7X5C3-F1
#
_cell.length_a   1.000
_cell.length_b   1.000
_cell.length_c   1.000
_cell.angle_alpha   90.00
_cell.angle_beta   90.00
_cell.angle_gamma   90.00
#
_symmetry.space_group_name_H-M   'P 1'
#
loop_
_entity.id
_entity.type
_entity.pdbx_description
1 polymer ?
#
loop_
_entity_poly.entity_id
_entity_poly.type
_entity_poly.pdbx_seq_one_letter_code
_entity_poly.pdbx_strand_id
1 'polypeptide(L)'
;MTLPTFSLPEYTLYSPSHGFVEAGIHAFLASQSSQLLHSYPSLRPNLTLFRMLYDNRSPPPHPYTRASSAYSAVVQLYARSSQLHTAFTRFSRFGDTHPFCQAGCDAVETPHHIFVDCPSFTPLRETARTSLLRDVSEQVVQLAETTHHQTDTILAFTAALFSDDGTVWPQHTTHFYLGTTPPLPFDLFPPTVPTQRVLTRVVHLWHIAAIRLTSRIWGEYSRRYHHTPSHTPPTTYTLPPHLFYLINP
;
A
#
# COMPACT_ATOMS: atom_id res chain seq x y z
N MET A 1 58.63 25.05 -21.15
CA MET A 1 57.18 25.10 -20.90
C MET A 1 56.91 24.26 -19.67
N THR A 2 56.74 24.90 -18.51
CA THR A 2 56.49 24.22 -17.23
C THR A 2 55.01 23.88 -17.13
N LEU A 3 54.68 22.58 -17.11
CA LEU A 3 53.33 22.13 -16.78
C LEU A 3 53.03 22.53 -15.33
N PRO A 4 51.86 23.13 -15.04
CA PRO A 4 51.49 23.38 -13.66
C PRO A 4 51.24 22.03 -12.97
N THR A 5 52.13 21.66 -12.05
CA THR A 5 51.92 20.55 -11.11
C THR A 5 51.06 21.04 -9.95
N PHE A 6 49.77 21.23 -10.19
CA PHE A 6 48.81 21.22 -9.09
C PHE A 6 48.68 19.76 -8.63
N SER A 7 49.26 19.44 -7.48
CA SER A 7 48.99 18.17 -6.80
C SER A 7 47.54 18.21 -6.34
N LEU A 8 46.73 17.27 -6.82
CA LEU A 8 45.37 17.10 -6.34
C LEU A 8 45.41 16.80 -4.83
N PRO A 9 44.72 17.61 -4.02
CA PRO A 9 44.68 17.36 -2.58
C PRO A 9 43.99 16.03 -2.27
N GLU A 10 44.40 15.38 -1.18
CA GLU A 10 43.86 14.08 -0.73
C GLU A 10 42.36 14.13 -0.40
N TYR A 11 41.80 15.32 -0.24
CA TYR A 11 40.39 15.58 0.06
C TYR A 11 39.52 15.84 -1.19
N THR A 12 40.09 15.79 -2.40
CA THR A 12 39.30 15.95 -3.62
C THR A 12 38.40 14.75 -3.83
N LEU A 13 37.09 15.01 -3.94
CA LEU A 13 36.10 13.97 -4.16
C LEU A 13 36.35 13.30 -5.52
N TYR A 14 36.44 11.96 -5.52
CA TYR A 14 36.64 11.17 -6.73
C TYR A 14 35.49 10.16 -6.89
N SER A 15 34.97 10.05 -8.11
CA SER A 15 34.01 9.02 -8.51
C SER A 15 34.60 8.19 -9.65
N PRO A 16 34.59 6.85 -9.60
CA PRO A 16 35.09 6.01 -10.68
C PRO A 16 34.42 6.27 -12.04
N SER A 17 33.17 6.74 -12.05
CA SER A 17 32.41 7.04 -13.26
C SER A 17 32.55 8.49 -13.74
N HIS A 18 32.92 9.43 -12.87
CA HIS A 18 32.93 10.88 -13.20
C HIS A 18 34.29 11.56 -13.01
N GLY A 19 35.29 10.86 -12.48
CA GLY A 19 36.60 11.43 -12.19
C GLY A 19 36.60 12.31 -10.93
N PHE A 20 37.48 13.31 -10.91
CA PHE A 20 37.58 14.27 -9.81
C PHE A 20 36.47 15.32 -9.89
N VAL A 21 35.84 15.60 -8.74
CA VAL A 21 34.74 16.57 -8.61
C VAL A 21 35.25 17.76 -7.80
N GLU A 22 35.64 18.82 -8.51
CA GLU A 22 36.30 19.99 -7.92
C GLU A 22 35.31 21.10 -7.52
N ALA A 23 34.10 21.12 -8.08
CA ALA A 23 33.11 22.16 -7.85
C ALA A 23 31.70 21.59 -7.74
N GLY A 24 30.80 22.33 -7.08
CA GLY A 24 29.40 21.94 -6.95
C GLY A 24 29.18 20.62 -6.20
N ILE A 25 30.08 20.26 -5.29
CA ILE A 25 30.12 18.97 -4.58
C ILE A 25 28.75 18.61 -4.00
N HIS A 26 28.06 19.55 -3.34
CA HIS A 26 26.73 19.32 -2.80
C HIS A 26 25.69 18.96 -3.89
N ALA A 27 25.64 19.72 -4.99
CA ALA A 27 24.72 19.44 -6.09
C ALA A 27 25.04 18.11 -6.79
N PHE A 28 26.33 17.79 -6.93
CA PHE A 28 26.80 16.50 -7.45
C PHE A 28 26.36 15.35 -6.54
N LEU A 29 26.64 15.43 -5.24
CA LEU A 29 26.26 14.40 -4.27
C LEU A 29 24.73 14.23 -4.19
N ALA A 30 23.95 15.33 -4.23
CA ALA A 30 22.49 15.29 -4.25
C ALA A 30 21.93 14.66 -5.54
N SER A 31 22.54 14.95 -6.70
CA SER A 31 22.17 14.33 -7.97
C SER A 31 22.46 12.84 -7.97
N GLN A 32 23.65 12.43 -7.52
CA GLN A 32 24.05 11.04 -7.44
C GLN A 32 23.21 10.25 -6.42
N SER A 33 22.93 10.83 -5.24
CA SER A 33 22.05 10.20 -4.26
C SER A 33 20.64 10.03 -4.81
N SER A 34 20.10 11.03 -5.52
CA SER A 34 18.83 10.92 -6.22
C SER A 34 18.88 9.80 -7.27
N GLN A 35 19.88 9.75 -8.15
CA GLN A 35 20.01 8.69 -9.16
C GLN A 35 20.10 7.30 -8.54
N LEU A 36 20.79 7.14 -7.41
CA LEU A 36 20.86 5.90 -6.65
C LEU A 36 19.51 5.53 -6.02
N LEU A 37 18.85 6.45 -5.32
CA LEU A 37 17.50 6.24 -4.79
C LEU A 37 16.53 5.84 -5.91
N HIS A 38 16.66 6.45 -7.08
CA HIS A 38 15.91 6.08 -8.26
C HIS A 38 16.37 4.75 -8.85
N SER A 39 17.57 4.22 -8.63
CA SER A 39 17.97 2.92 -9.19
C SER A 39 17.45 1.74 -8.35
N TYR A 40 17.19 1.92 -7.06
CA TYR A 40 16.67 0.87 -6.17
C TYR A 40 15.21 0.51 -6.49
N PRO A 41 14.93 -0.74 -6.92
CA PRO A 41 13.56 -1.18 -7.21
C PRO A 41 12.61 -1.08 -6.00
N SER A 42 13.13 -1.25 -4.78
CA SER A 42 12.36 -1.20 -3.52
C SER A 42 11.94 0.22 -3.09
N LEU A 43 12.54 1.25 -3.69
CA LEU A 43 12.24 2.66 -3.43
C LEU A 43 11.33 3.27 -4.51
N ARG A 44 11.25 2.65 -5.70
CA ARG A 44 10.36 3.11 -6.78
C ARG A 44 8.88 2.80 -6.45
N PRO A 45 7.97 3.76 -6.61
CA PRO A 45 6.55 3.46 -6.71
C PRO A 45 6.27 2.49 -7.86
N ASN A 46 5.33 1.56 -7.70
CA ASN A 46 4.82 0.78 -8.83
C ASN A 46 4.31 1.71 -9.93
N LEU A 47 4.92 1.64 -11.11
CA LEU A 47 4.59 2.49 -12.27
C LEU A 47 3.41 1.95 -13.10
N THR A 48 2.99 0.71 -12.85
CA THR A 48 1.99 0.01 -13.65
C THR A 48 0.76 -0.31 -12.81
N LEU A 49 -0.32 0.44 -13.04
CA LEU A 49 -1.67 0.05 -12.62
C LEU A 49 -2.35 -0.66 -13.80
N PHE A 50 -2.68 -1.94 -13.65
CA PHE A 50 -3.42 -2.70 -14.66
C PHE A 50 -4.90 -2.31 -14.63
N ARG A 51 -5.26 -1.25 -15.38
CA ARG A 51 -6.62 -0.66 -15.37
C ARG A 51 -7.75 -1.67 -15.59
N MET A 52 -7.49 -2.75 -16.33
CA MET A 52 -8.45 -3.83 -16.62
C MET A 52 -8.86 -4.67 -15.39
N LEU A 53 -8.11 -4.62 -14.29
CA LEU A 53 -8.40 -5.37 -13.05
C LEU A 53 -9.24 -4.57 -12.04
N TYR A 54 -9.63 -3.34 -12.38
CA TYR A 54 -10.36 -2.45 -11.50
C TYR A 54 -11.81 -2.32 -11.95
N ASP A 55 -12.71 -2.16 -10.98
CA ASP A 55 -14.10 -1.79 -11.26
C ASP A 55 -14.15 -0.44 -11.99
N ASN A 56 -14.89 -0.39 -13.10
CA ASN A 56 -15.06 0.82 -13.90
C ASN A 56 -16.07 1.81 -13.30
N ARG A 57 -16.77 1.44 -12.21
CA ARG A 57 -17.70 2.32 -11.51
C ARG A 57 -16.96 3.34 -10.66
N SER A 58 -17.38 4.60 -10.75
CA SER A 58 -16.81 5.67 -9.91
C SER A 58 -17.01 5.34 -8.43
N PRO A 59 -15.95 5.39 -7.61
CA PRO A 59 -16.10 5.25 -6.18
C PRO A 59 -16.95 6.40 -5.64
N PRO A 60 -17.65 6.20 -4.51
CA PRO A 60 -18.41 7.28 -3.91
C PRO A 60 -17.54 8.48 -3.53
N PRO A 61 -18.02 9.72 -3.75
CA PRO A 61 -17.24 10.94 -3.51
C PRO A 61 -16.86 11.14 -2.03
N HIS A 62 -17.66 10.56 -1.13
CA HIS A 62 -17.40 10.45 0.30
C HIS A 62 -17.07 8.98 0.59
N PRO A 63 -15.90 8.61 1.14
CA PRO A 63 -15.14 9.32 2.18
C PRO A 63 -13.80 9.94 1.74
N TYR A 64 -13.48 9.98 0.45
CA TYR A 64 -12.17 10.44 -0.03
C TYR A 64 -11.92 11.95 0.08
N THR A 65 -12.96 12.76 0.18
CA THR A 65 -12.85 14.23 0.07
C THR A 65 -13.23 15.01 1.35
N ARG A 66 -13.84 14.38 2.37
CA ARG A 66 -14.54 15.12 3.45
C ARG A 66 -14.43 14.58 4.89
N ALA A 67 -13.62 13.55 5.18
CA ALA A 67 -13.50 13.02 6.55
C ALA A 67 -12.06 12.63 6.93
N SER A 68 -11.86 12.31 8.23
CA SER A 68 -10.65 11.70 8.84
C SER A 68 -10.20 10.37 8.18
N SER A 69 -10.94 9.91 7.16
CA SER A 69 -10.63 8.89 6.16
C SER A 69 -9.57 9.29 5.13
N ALA A 70 -9.01 10.50 5.18
CA ALA A 70 -7.77 10.81 4.48
C ALA A 70 -6.68 9.75 4.77
N TYR A 71 -6.68 9.21 5.99
CA TYR A 71 -5.79 8.11 6.40
C TYR A 71 -5.97 6.84 5.55
N SER A 72 -7.21 6.40 5.24
CA SER A 72 -7.44 5.25 4.35
C SER A 72 -6.98 5.46 2.91
N ALA A 73 -7.22 6.65 2.35
CA ALA A 73 -6.82 6.96 0.98
C ALA A 73 -5.28 6.95 0.87
N VAL A 74 -4.62 7.48 1.89
CA VAL A 74 -3.16 7.45 2.03
C VAL A 74 -2.65 6.01 2.18
N VAL A 75 -3.29 5.16 2.99
CA VAL A 75 -2.93 3.73 3.11
C VAL A 75 -3.09 3.01 1.78
N GLN A 76 -4.21 3.22 1.07
CA GLN A 76 -4.45 2.62 -0.25
C GLN A 76 -3.40 3.08 -1.27
N LEU A 77 -3.09 4.38 -1.29
CA LEU A 77 -2.06 4.93 -2.18
C LEU A 77 -0.68 4.34 -1.88
N TYR A 78 -0.29 4.28 -0.60
CA TYR A 78 0.98 3.71 -0.19
C TYR A 78 1.05 2.21 -0.43
N ALA A 79 -0.02 1.47 -0.18
CA ALA A 79 -0.10 0.04 -0.48
C ALA A 79 0.05 -0.23 -1.99
N ARG A 80 -0.66 0.53 -2.83
CA ARG A 80 -0.59 0.41 -4.30
C ARG A 80 0.79 0.74 -4.86
N SER A 81 1.46 1.71 -4.26
CA SER A 81 2.79 2.15 -4.69
C SER A 81 3.92 1.33 -4.06
N SER A 82 3.64 0.28 -3.29
CA SER A 82 4.66 -0.48 -2.53
C SER A 82 5.47 0.42 -1.58
N GLN A 83 4.82 1.45 -1.06
CA GLN A 83 5.37 2.46 -0.14
C GLN A 83 4.83 2.32 1.28
N LEU A 84 3.91 1.37 1.52
CA LEU A 84 3.37 1.15 2.85
C LEU A 84 4.48 0.67 3.78
N HIS A 85 4.61 1.34 4.93
CA HIS A 85 5.73 1.17 5.87
C HIS A 85 5.58 -0.12 6.70
N THR A 86 5.65 -1.27 6.05
CA THR A 86 5.73 -2.58 6.71
C THR A 86 7.19 -2.93 7.02
N ALA A 87 7.43 -3.90 7.88
CA ALA A 87 8.77 -4.38 8.21
C ALA A 87 9.49 -4.93 6.98
N PHE A 88 8.77 -5.61 6.06
CA PHE A 88 9.37 -6.05 4.80
C PHE A 88 9.81 -4.87 3.92
N THR A 89 8.95 -3.85 3.76
CA THR A 89 9.30 -2.64 2.99
C THR A 89 10.50 -1.94 3.62
N ARG A 90 10.52 -1.84 4.95
CA ARG A 90 11.58 -1.18 5.71
C ARG A 90 12.90 -1.94 5.61
N PHE A 91 12.89 -3.26 5.81
CA PHE A 91 14.03 -4.14 5.58
C PHE A 91 14.58 -4.00 4.15
N SER A 92 13.70 -4.03 3.15
CA SER A 92 14.08 -3.94 1.73
C SER A 92 14.67 -2.57 1.35
N ARG A 93 14.46 -1.53 2.15
CA ARG A 93 14.93 -0.17 1.89
C ARG A 93 16.17 0.20 2.69
N PHE A 94 16.20 -0.18 3.96
CA PHE A 94 17.19 0.30 4.92
C PHE A 94 17.99 -0.84 5.56
N GLY A 95 17.49 -2.09 5.51
CA GLY A 95 18.14 -3.24 6.14
C GLY A 95 18.19 -3.16 7.68
N ASP A 96 17.40 -2.28 8.28
CA ASP A 96 17.49 -1.90 9.70
C ASP A 96 16.49 -2.64 10.60
N THR A 97 15.66 -3.50 10.02
CA THR A 97 14.69 -4.32 10.73
C THR A 97 14.61 -5.70 10.10
N HIS A 98 14.09 -6.68 10.82
CA HIS A 98 13.84 -8.00 10.24
C HIS A 98 12.57 -7.97 9.35
N PRO A 99 12.53 -8.65 8.19
CA PRO A 99 11.34 -8.66 7.32
C PRO A 99 10.11 -9.40 7.88
N PHE A 100 10.16 -9.97 9.08
CA PHE A 100 9.06 -10.78 9.63
C PHE A 100 8.05 -9.92 10.37
N CYS A 101 6.85 -10.47 10.55
CA CYS A 101 5.74 -9.82 11.22
C CYS A 101 6.11 -9.39 12.64
N GLN A 102 5.98 -8.09 12.91
CA GLN A 102 6.26 -7.46 14.20
C GLN A 102 5.24 -7.85 15.27
N ALA A 103 4.10 -8.42 14.85
CA ALA A 103 3.12 -9.01 15.76
C ALA A 103 3.47 -10.44 16.20
N GLY A 104 4.60 -11.00 15.74
CA GLY A 104 5.11 -12.31 16.15
C GLY A 104 4.66 -13.49 15.28
N CYS A 105 4.22 -13.23 14.04
CA CYS A 105 3.89 -14.30 13.09
C CYS A 105 5.15 -14.82 12.39
N ASP A 106 5.17 -16.12 12.08
CA ASP A 106 6.19 -16.73 11.23
C ASP A 106 5.86 -16.49 9.74
N ALA A 107 5.81 -15.22 9.36
CA ALA A 107 5.49 -14.77 8.03
C ALA A 107 6.17 -13.43 7.73
N VAL A 108 6.48 -13.21 6.45
CA VAL A 108 7.01 -11.92 5.98
C VAL A 108 5.93 -10.85 6.12
N GLU A 109 6.29 -9.70 6.67
CA GLU A 109 5.34 -8.62 6.94
C GLU A 109 5.05 -7.80 5.68
N THR A 110 4.25 -8.37 4.80
CA THR A 110 3.71 -7.69 3.62
C THR A 110 2.41 -6.94 3.97
N PRO A 111 1.96 -5.98 3.14
CA PRO A 111 0.63 -5.41 3.28
C PRO A 111 -0.47 -6.49 3.32
N HIS A 112 -0.38 -7.49 2.44
CA HIS A 112 -1.31 -8.62 2.40
C HIS A 112 -1.36 -9.33 3.76
N HIS A 113 -0.20 -9.69 4.30
CA HIS A 113 -0.12 -10.32 5.61
C HIS A 113 -0.79 -9.46 6.70
N ILE A 114 -0.48 -8.16 6.79
CA ILE A 114 -1.06 -7.28 7.82
C ILE A 114 -2.59 -7.22 7.72
N PHE A 115 -3.12 -7.01 6.51
CA PHE A 115 -4.56 -6.78 6.33
C PHE A 115 -5.38 -8.06 6.31
N VAL A 116 -4.84 -9.16 5.78
CA VAL A 116 -5.58 -10.39 5.46
C VAL A 116 -5.24 -11.53 6.42
N ASP A 117 -3.96 -11.84 6.60
CA ASP A 117 -3.56 -13.11 7.25
C ASP A 117 -3.25 -12.96 8.74
N CYS A 118 -2.71 -11.81 9.15
CA CYS A 118 -2.10 -11.61 10.45
C CYS A 118 -3.13 -11.87 11.58
N PRO A 119 -2.93 -12.89 12.44
CA PRO A 119 -3.89 -13.29 13.47
C PRO A 119 -4.22 -12.17 14.46
N SER A 120 -3.27 -11.26 14.72
CA SER A 120 -3.45 -10.13 15.64
C SER A 120 -4.55 -9.16 15.20
N PHE A 121 -4.91 -9.16 13.92
CA PHE A 121 -5.97 -8.31 13.36
C PHE A 121 -7.25 -9.08 12.99
N THR A 122 -7.31 -10.40 13.23
CA THR A 122 -8.52 -11.22 13.03
C THR A 122 -9.77 -10.64 13.71
N PRO A 123 -9.71 -10.17 14.97
CA PRO A 123 -10.91 -9.61 15.62
C PRO A 123 -11.49 -8.40 14.89
N LEU A 124 -10.64 -7.59 14.26
CA LEU A 124 -11.07 -6.43 13.48
C LEU A 124 -11.76 -6.86 12.19
N ARG A 125 -11.20 -7.87 11.49
CA ARG A 125 -11.80 -8.44 10.28
C ARG A 125 -13.15 -9.07 10.58
N GLU A 126 -13.25 -9.88 11.64
CA GLU A 126 -14.50 -10.54 12.03
C GLU A 126 -15.61 -9.54 12.41
N THR A 127 -15.25 -8.49 13.15
CA THR A 127 -16.19 -7.41 13.49
C THR A 127 -16.70 -6.72 12.23
N ALA A 128 -15.80 -6.39 11.29
CA ALA A 128 -16.17 -5.74 10.04
C ALA A 128 -17.01 -6.64 9.13
N ARG A 129 -16.65 -7.92 9.02
CA ARG A 129 -17.40 -8.95 8.28
C ARG A 129 -18.83 -9.06 8.79
N THR A 130 -18.98 -9.20 10.11
CA THR A 130 -20.29 -9.33 10.76
C THR A 130 -21.17 -8.09 10.54
N SER A 131 -20.60 -6.89 10.72
CA SER A 131 -21.35 -5.65 10.48
C SER A 131 -21.75 -5.51 9.01
N LEU A 132 -20.85 -5.83 8.08
CA LEU A 132 -21.13 -5.72 6.66
C LEU A 132 -22.20 -6.72 6.20
N LEU A 133 -22.14 -7.97 6.68
CA LEU A 133 -23.16 -8.97 6.38
C LEU A 133 -24.55 -8.51 6.82
N ARG A 134 -24.67 -7.94 8.02
CA ARG A 134 -25.93 -7.36 8.49
C ARG A 134 -26.39 -6.24 7.55
N ASP A 135 -25.55 -5.24 7.29
CA ASP A 135 -25.92 -4.07 6.50
C ASP A 135 -26.30 -4.46 5.04
N VAL A 136 -25.61 -5.44 4.44
CA VAL A 136 -25.94 -5.97 3.11
C VAL A 136 -27.23 -6.78 3.14
N SER A 137 -27.44 -7.63 4.16
CA SER A 137 -28.68 -8.41 4.28
C SER A 137 -29.91 -7.51 4.37
N GLU A 138 -29.84 -6.42 5.13
CA GLU A 138 -30.92 -5.43 5.24
C GLU A 138 -31.20 -4.75 3.90
N GLN A 139 -30.16 -4.37 3.13
CA GLN A 139 -30.34 -3.77 1.81
C GLN A 139 -30.96 -4.73 0.80
N VAL A 140 -30.51 -5.98 0.77
CA VAL A 140 -31.00 -6.98 -0.21
C VAL A 140 -32.45 -7.36 0.11
N VAL A 141 -32.81 -7.53 1.40
CA VAL A 141 -34.18 -7.84 1.84
C VAL A 141 -35.16 -6.71 1.53
N GLN A 142 -34.74 -5.45 1.65
CA GLN A 142 -35.60 -4.29 1.37
C GLN A 142 -35.93 -4.12 -0.12
N LEU A 143 -35.19 -4.76 -1.02
CA LEU A 143 -35.38 -4.68 -2.46
C LEU A 143 -36.08 -5.96 -2.92
N ALA A 144 -37.42 -5.91 -2.97
CA ALA A 144 -38.35 -7.01 -3.26
C ALA A 144 -38.18 -7.70 -4.64
N GLU A 145 -37.10 -7.41 -5.36
CA GLU A 145 -36.83 -7.85 -6.73
C GLU A 145 -35.63 -8.80 -6.85
N THR A 146 -35.02 -9.21 -5.72
CA THR A 146 -33.93 -10.19 -5.71
C THR A 146 -34.46 -11.61 -5.45
N THR A 147 -34.00 -12.57 -6.25
CA THR A 147 -34.30 -14.00 -6.03
C THR A 147 -33.46 -14.55 -4.88
N HIS A 148 -33.92 -15.64 -4.24
CA HIS A 148 -33.18 -16.29 -3.16
C HIS A 148 -31.73 -16.64 -3.55
N HIS A 149 -31.54 -17.18 -4.75
CA HIS A 149 -30.20 -17.52 -5.25
C HIS A 149 -29.30 -16.28 -5.40
N GLN A 150 -29.83 -15.17 -5.91
CA GLN A 150 -29.06 -13.91 -6.03
C GLN A 150 -28.65 -13.38 -4.65
N THR A 151 -29.56 -13.43 -3.67
CA THR A 151 -29.31 -13.04 -2.28
C THR A 151 -28.22 -13.89 -1.66
N ASP A 152 -28.31 -15.22 -1.76
CA ASP A 152 -27.30 -16.14 -1.23
C ASP A 152 -25.92 -15.87 -1.83
N THR A 153 -25.87 -15.61 -3.14
CA THR A 153 -24.62 -15.30 -3.84
C THR A 153 -23.99 -14.01 -3.33
N ILE A 154 -24.79 -12.94 -3.18
CA ILE A 154 -24.30 -11.66 -2.64
C ILE A 154 -23.78 -11.84 -1.21
N LEU A 155 -24.49 -12.59 -0.37
CA LEU A 155 -24.09 -12.83 1.01
C LEU A 155 -22.83 -13.69 1.09
N ALA A 156 -22.68 -14.71 0.24
CA ALA A 156 -21.46 -15.51 0.14
C ALA A 156 -20.25 -14.66 -0.24
N PHE A 157 -20.38 -13.81 -1.28
CA PHE A 157 -19.33 -12.88 -1.69
C PHE A 157 -18.99 -11.89 -0.57
N THR A 158 -20.00 -11.40 0.14
CA THR A 158 -19.83 -10.48 1.27
C THR A 158 -19.08 -11.14 2.42
N ALA A 159 -19.39 -12.40 2.74
CA ALA A 159 -18.74 -13.15 3.81
C ALA A 159 -17.26 -13.37 3.55
N ALA A 160 -16.88 -13.58 2.29
CA ALA A 160 -15.50 -13.82 1.85
C ALA A 160 -14.73 -12.53 1.49
N LEU A 161 -15.32 -11.35 1.64
CA LEU A 161 -14.72 -10.10 1.16
C LEU A 161 -13.35 -9.80 1.79
N PHE A 162 -13.17 -10.16 3.07
CA PHE A 162 -11.97 -9.84 3.86
C PHE A 162 -11.04 -11.05 4.08
N SER A 163 -11.19 -12.10 3.29
CA SER A 163 -10.38 -13.31 3.33
C SER A 163 -9.98 -13.75 1.92
N ASP A 164 -8.90 -14.51 1.82
CA ASP A 164 -8.51 -15.16 0.57
C ASP A 164 -9.53 -16.27 0.24
N ASP A 165 -10.31 -16.05 -0.80
CA ASP A 165 -11.29 -17.00 -1.33
C ASP A 165 -11.23 -17.00 -2.85
N GLY A 166 -10.83 -18.15 -3.41
CA GLY A 166 -10.70 -18.37 -4.84
C GLY A 166 -12.00 -18.34 -5.64
N THR A 167 -13.14 -18.47 -4.97
CA THR A 167 -14.45 -18.42 -5.61
C THR A 167 -14.95 -16.99 -5.79
N VAL A 168 -14.43 -16.06 -5.00
CA VAL A 168 -14.85 -14.65 -4.96
C VAL A 168 -13.79 -13.74 -5.58
N TRP A 169 -12.51 -14.00 -5.31
CA TRP A 169 -11.40 -13.21 -5.82
C TRP A 169 -10.74 -13.89 -7.03
N PRO A 170 -10.69 -13.24 -8.22
CA PRO A 170 -10.17 -13.83 -9.46
C PRO A 170 -8.71 -14.33 -9.42
N GLN A 171 -7.92 -13.86 -8.45
CA GLN A 171 -6.51 -14.25 -8.25
C GLN A 171 -6.30 -15.04 -6.96
N HIS A 172 -7.37 -15.61 -6.39
CA HIS A 172 -7.36 -16.33 -5.10
C HIS A 172 -6.86 -15.50 -3.92
N THR A 173 -6.76 -14.18 -4.09
CA THR A 173 -6.12 -13.25 -3.16
C THR A 173 -6.98 -12.01 -3.01
N THR A 174 -7.36 -11.69 -1.78
CA THR A 174 -8.14 -10.49 -1.48
C THR A 174 -7.27 -9.26 -1.49
N HIS A 175 -7.78 -8.22 -2.16
CA HIS A 175 -7.09 -6.95 -2.30
C HIS A 175 -7.93 -5.79 -1.79
N PHE A 176 -8.89 -6.04 -0.88
CA PHE A 176 -9.79 -5.01 -0.36
C PHE A 176 -9.05 -3.77 0.19
N TYR A 177 -7.86 -3.97 0.76
CA TYR A 177 -7.01 -2.91 1.29
C TYR A 177 -6.40 -2.00 0.22
N LEU A 178 -6.45 -2.41 -1.06
CA LEU A 178 -6.15 -1.57 -2.22
C LEU A 178 -7.37 -0.76 -2.68
N GLY A 179 -8.54 -0.90 -2.04
CA GLY A 179 -9.78 -0.26 -2.44
C GLY A 179 -10.48 -0.95 -3.62
N THR A 180 -10.08 -2.17 -3.95
CA THR A 180 -10.76 -2.99 -4.97
C THR A 180 -11.87 -3.83 -4.35
N THR A 181 -12.84 -4.21 -5.16
CA THR A 181 -13.92 -5.13 -4.79
C THR A 181 -13.94 -6.30 -5.77
N PRO A 182 -14.33 -7.51 -5.34
CA PRO A 182 -14.45 -8.64 -6.25
C PRO A 182 -15.53 -8.34 -7.30
N PRO A 183 -15.38 -8.84 -8.54
CA PRO A 183 -16.40 -8.68 -9.57
C PRO A 183 -17.65 -9.45 -9.15
N LEU A 184 -18.81 -8.79 -9.22
CA LEU A 184 -20.08 -9.49 -9.04
C LEU A 184 -20.35 -10.37 -10.27
N PRO A 185 -20.96 -11.56 -10.10
CA PRO A 185 -21.31 -12.43 -11.22
C PRO A 185 -22.48 -11.83 -12.01
N PHE A 186 -22.16 -10.94 -12.96
CA PHE A 186 -23.15 -10.18 -13.73
C PHE A 186 -24.13 -11.06 -14.51
N ASP A 187 -23.73 -12.27 -14.89
CA ASP A 187 -24.59 -13.24 -15.59
C ASP A 187 -25.79 -13.67 -14.73
N LEU A 188 -25.67 -13.60 -13.39
CA LEU A 188 -26.76 -13.92 -12.46
C LEU A 188 -27.75 -12.77 -12.28
N PHE A 189 -27.45 -11.57 -12.79
CA PHE A 189 -28.22 -10.36 -12.55
C PHE A 189 -28.75 -9.77 -13.87
N PRO A 190 -30.08 -9.67 -14.05
CA PRO A 190 -30.61 -9.04 -15.24
C PRO A 190 -30.19 -7.56 -15.30
N PRO A 191 -29.88 -7.00 -16.49
CA PRO A 191 -29.41 -5.63 -16.65
C PRO A 191 -30.56 -4.60 -16.54
N THR A 192 -31.41 -4.74 -15.53
CA THR A 192 -32.50 -3.81 -15.24
C THR A 192 -32.04 -2.72 -14.27
N VAL A 193 -32.67 -1.54 -14.36
CA VAL A 193 -32.36 -0.39 -13.49
C VAL A 193 -32.45 -0.73 -11.99
N PRO A 194 -33.48 -1.45 -11.51
CA PRO A 194 -33.56 -1.81 -10.09
C PRO A 194 -32.42 -2.73 -9.64
N THR A 195 -32.11 -3.77 -10.42
CA THR A 195 -31.01 -4.69 -10.11
C THR A 195 -29.67 -3.95 -10.09
N GLN A 196 -29.40 -3.07 -11.06
CA GLN A 196 -28.20 -2.24 -11.07
C GLN A 196 -28.10 -1.32 -9.84
N ARG A 197 -29.23 -0.75 -9.37
CA ARG A 197 -29.26 0.06 -8.14
C ARG A 197 -28.91 -0.77 -6.90
N VAL A 198 -29.44 -1.99 -6.79
CA VAL A 198 -29.12 -2.92 -5.69
C VAL A 198 -27.62 -3.21 -5.68
N LEU A 199 -27.07 -3.67 -6.82
CA LEU A 199 -25.65 -4.04 -6.92
C LEU A 199 -24.73 -2.85 -6.66
N THR A 200 -25.13 -1.65 -7.10
CA THR A 200 -24.37 -0.43 -6.82
C THR A 200 -24.34 -0.11 -5.33
N ARG A 201 -25.47 -0.26 -4.62
CA ARG A 201 -25.52 -0.08 -3.16
C ARG A 201 -24.69 -1.12 -2.41
N VAL A 202 -24.77 -2.39 -2.82
CA VAL A 202 -23.97 -3.47 -2.23
C VAL A 202 -22.48 -3.20 -2.39
N VAL A 203 -22.03 -2.88 -3.60
CA VAL A 203 -20.61 -2.57 -3.86
C VAL A 203 -20.16 -1.31 -3.12
N HIS A 204 -21.03 -0.31 -3.00
CA HIS A 204 -20.76 0.87 -2.20
C HIS A 204 -20.55 0.51 -0.71
N LEU A 205 -21.38 -0.36 -0.15
CA LEU A 205 -21.21 -0.85 1.23
C LEU A 205 -19.90 -1.63 1.39
N TRP A 206 -19.60 -2.54 0.46
CA TRP A 206 -18.33 -3.29 0.45
C TRP A 206 -17.13 -2.36 0.44
N HIS A 207 -17.14 -1.36 -0.44
CA HIS A 207 -16.06 -0.41 -0.58
C HIS A 207 -15.88 0.45 0.69
N ILE A 208 -16.96 0.96 1.28
CA ILE A 208 -16.89 1.72 2.54
C ILE A 208 -16.37 0.85 3.68
N ALA A 209 -16.84 -0.40 3.80
CA ALA A 209 -16.39 -1.30 4.84
C ALA A 209 -14.90 -1.64 4.69
N ALA A 210 -14.44 -1.90 3.46
CA ALA A 210 -13.03 -2.12 3.15
C ALA A 210 -12.16 -0.92 3.55
N ILE A 211 -12.56 0.31 3.20
CA ILE A 211 -11.87 1.55 3.58
C ILE A 211 -11.76 1.68 5.10
N ARG A 212 -12.87 1.49 5.82
CA ARG A 212 -12.94 1.62 7.28
C ARG A 212 -12.07 0.58 7.97
N LEU A 213 -12.16 -0.68 7.53
CA LEU A 213 -11.36 -1.78 8.07
C LEU A 213 -9.86 -1.55 7.85
N THR A 214 -9.47 -1.17 6.62
CA THR A 214 -8.08 -0.88 6.25
C THR A 214 -7.49 0.22 7.13
N SER A 215 -8.22 1.34 7.29
CA SER A 215 -7.82 2.43 8.20
C SER A 215 -7.64 1.96 9.62
N ARG A 216 -8.57 1.13 10.11
CA ARG A 216 -8.59 0.68 11.50
C ARG A 216 -7.42 -0.28 11.79
N ILE A 217 -7.19 -1.26 10.91
CA ILE A 217 -6.04 -2.18 11.00
C ILE A 217 -4.75 -1.38 10.95
N TRP A 218 -4.58 -0.51 9.96
CA TRP A 218 -3.34 0.24 9.79
C TRP A 218 -3.07 1.20 10.96
N GLY A 219 -4.12 1.86 11.47
CA GLY A 219 -3.99 2.73 12.63
C GLY A 219 -3.60 1.97 13.90
N GLU A 220 -4.14 0.76 14.09
CA GLU A 220 -3.77 -0.11 15.22
C GLU A 220 -2.34 -0.62 15.10
N TYR A 221 -1.96 -1.10 13.91
CA TYR A 221 -0.60 -1.52 13.59
C TYR A 221 0.40 -0.39 13.83
N SER A 222 0.14 0.80 13.27
CA SER A 222 1.01 1.97 13.41
C SER A 222 1.21 2.36 14.87
N ARG A 223 0.15 2.37 15.69
CA ARG A 223 0.25 2.68 17.13
C ARG A 223 1.10 1.67 17.90
N ARG A 224 1.07 0.40 17.51
CA ARG A 224 1.77 -0.67 18.23
C ARG A 224 3.23 -0.81 17.81
N TYR A 225 3.54 -0.53 16.54
CA TYR A 225 4.82 -0.95 15.95
C TYR A 225 5.58 0.14 15.20
N HIS A 226 5.02 1.33 14.96
CA HIS A 226 5.82 2.45 14.48
C HIS A 226 6.62 3.06 15.63
N HIS A 227 7.87 2.61 15.75
CA HIS A 227 8.94 3.40 16.36
C HIS A 227 9.72 4.09 15.25
N THR A 228 9.89 5.41 15.37
CA THR A 228 10.71 6.23 14.48
C THR A 228 12.15 6.26 15.00
N PRO A 229 13.08 5.42 14.52
CA PRO A 229 14.49 5.78 14.65
C PRO A 229 14.85 6.81 13.59
N SER A 230 15.66 7.76 14.00
CA SER A 230 16.42 8.66 13.11
C SER A 230 17.29 7.79 12.19
N HIS A 231 17.00 7.79 10.89
CA HIS A 231 17.84 7.09 9.93
C HIS A 231 18.76 8.10 9.23
N THR A 232 20.06 7.89 9.40
CA THR A 232 21.07 8.43 8.49
C THR A 232 21.12 7.51 7.26
N PRO A 233 21.02 8.05 6.03
CA PRO A 233 21.03 7.24 4.82
C PRO A 233 22.39 6.56 4.64
N PRO A 234 22.42 5.32 4.09
CA PRO A 234 23.68 4.64 3.80
C PRO A 234 24.43 5.43 2.71
N THR A 235 25.58 5.98 3.09
CA THR A 235 26.45 6.70 2.16
C THR A 235 27.28 5.69 1.36
N THR A 236 27.03 5.61 0.05
CA THR A 236 27.81 4.79 -0.90
C THR A 236 29.18 5.38 -1.23
N TYR A 237 29.58 6.47 -0.57
CA TYR A 237 30.83 7.19 -0.81
C TYR A 237 31.63 7.26 0.50
N THR A 238 32.91 6.91 0.42
CA THR A 238 33.89 7.30 1.44
C THR A 238 34.10 8.80 1.33
N LEU A 239 33.30 9.56 2.07
CA LEU A 239 33.53 10.98 2.24
C LEU A 239 34.64 11.18 3.26
N PRO A 240 35.58 12.11 2.99
CA PRO A 240 36.46 12.61 4.02
C PRO A 240 35.64 13.05 5.25
N PRO A 241 36.10 12.78 6.48
CA PRO A 241 35.33 13.03 7.71
C PRO A 241 34.76 14.45 7.84
N HIS A 242 35.45 15.44 7.28
CA HIS A 242 35.05 16.84 7.33
C HIS A 242 33.94 17.20 6.34
N LEU A 243 33.56 16.34 5.40
CA LEU A 243 32.48 16.59 4.43
C LEU A 243 31.16 15.90 4.78
N PHE A 244 31.09 15.13 5.88
CA PHE A 244 29.87 14.42 6.28
C PHE A 244 28.67 15.34 6.55
N TYR A 245 28.90 16.59 6.96
CA TYR A 245 27.84 17.57 7.19
C TYR A 245 27.06 17.95 5.92
N LEU A 246 27.62 17.67 4.73
CA LEU A 246 26.94 17.94 3.45
C LEU A 246 25.84 16.93 3.10
N ILE A 247 25.72 15.83 3.85
CA ILE A 247 24.74 14.76 3.58
C ILE A 247 23.55 14.77 4.56
N ASN A 248 23.72 15.29 5.78
CA ASN A 248 22.63 15.39 6.77
C ASN A 248 22.46 16.86 7.19
N PRO A 249 21.45 17.59 6.69
CA PRO A 249 21.01 18.85 7.28
C PRO A 249 20.32 18.65 8.63
#